data_AF-A0A166DJN6-F1
#
_entry.id   AF-A0A166DJN6-F1
#
_cell.length_a   1.000
_cell.length_b   1.000
_cell.length_c   1.000
_cell.angle_alpha   90.00
_cell.angle_beta   90.00
_cell.angle_gamma   90.00
#
_symmetry.space_group_name_H-M   'P 1'
#
loop_
_entity.id
_entity.type
_entity.pdbx_description
1 polymer ?
#
loop_
_entity_poly.entity_id
_entity_poly.type
_entity_poly.pdbx_seq_one_letter_code
_entity_poly.pdbx_strand_id
1 'polypeptide(L)'
;MSNGIRNLIMSIATALFAITLFDGVYNFKELINPGISHVYNAIGTNIEPNMVTLVVFDWRGYDTLGEALILVTAVVIVLLIFGRGITSYKFDNETKEKNEPDKKYNIEGDKK
;
A
#
# COMPACT_ATOMS: atom_id res chain seq x y z
N MET A 1 -10.43 -18.94 35.52
CA MET A 1 -10.04 -20.21 34.87
C MET A 1 -10.09 -20.18 33.34
N SER A 2 -10.94 -19.35 32.71
CA SER A 2 -11.08 -19.27 31.23
C SER A 2 -9.84 -18.78 30.47
N ASN A 3 -9.06 -17.84 31.04
CA ASN A 3 -7.90 -17.26 30.35
C ASN A 3 -6.73 -18.24 30.21
N GLY A 4 -6.53 -19.15 31.17
CA GLY A 4 -5.46 -20.15 31.11
C GLY A 4 -5.68 -21.17 29.98
N ILE A 5 -6.90 -21.68 29.87
CA ILE A 5 -7.31 -22.59 28.77
C ILE A 5 -7.26 -21.89 27.41
N ARG A 6 -7.69 -20.62 27.33
CA ARG A 6 -7.60 -19.84 26.09
C ARG A 6 -6.14 -19.66 25.63
N ASN A 7 -5.24 -19.31 26.56
CA ASN A 7 -3.82 -19.13 26.23
C ASN A 7 -3.15 -20.46 25.85
N LEU A 8 -3.53 -21.57 26.49
CA LEU A 8 -3.04 -22.89 26.15
C LEU A 8 -3.45 -23.30 24.74
N ILE A 9 -4.74 -23.13 24.40
CA ILE A 9 -5.25 -23.44 23.06
C ILE A 9 -4.57 -22.56 21.99
N MET A 10 -4.38 -21.26 22.25
CA MET A 10 -3.65 -20.37 21.35
C MET A 10 -2.20 -20.83 21.16
N SER A 11 -1.50 -21.16 22.24
CA SER A 11 -0.12 -21.63 22.18
C SER A 11 0.00 -22.92 21.36
N ILE A 12 -0.93 -23.86 21.54
CA ILE A 12 -0.93 -25.12 20.79
C ILE A 12 -1.24 -24.86 19.31
N ALA A 13 -2.22 -24.01 18.99
CA ALA A 13 -2.57 -23.67 17.62
C ALA A 13 -1.40 -22.96 16.90
N THR A 14 -0.74 -22.03 17.56
CA THR A 14 0.46 -21.36 17.02
C THR A 14 1.61 -22.33 16.83
N ALA A 15 1.85 -23.25 17.77
CA ALA A 15 2.89 -24.26 17.64
C ALA A 15 2.62 -25.21 16.46
N LEU A 16 1.38 -25.68 16.31
CA LEU A 16 0.99 -26.53 15.18
C LEU A 16 1.14 -25.79 13.85
N PHE A 17 0.68 -24.53 13.76
CA PHE A 17 0.86 -23.71 12.57
C PHE A 17 2.34 -23.54 12.22
N ALA A 18 3.18 -23.23 13.21
CA ALA A 18 4.62 -23.11 13.00
C ALA A 18 5.24 -24.41 12.47
N ILE A 19 4.92 -25.56 13.07
CA ILE A 19 5.43 -26.87 12.63
C ILE A 19 5.01 -27.13 11.18
N THR A 20 3.75 -26.92 10.81
CA THR A 20 3.28 -27.11 9.44
C THR A 20 3.93 -26.17 8.44
N LEU A 21 4.20 -24.92 8.84
CA LEU A 21 4.88 -23.94 8.00
C LEU A 21 6.34 -24.35 7.78
N PHE A 22 7.04 -24.76 8.85
CA PHE A 22 8.42 -25.25 8.75
C PHE A 22 8.53 -26.50 7.88
N ASP A 23 7.58 -27.43 8.00
CA ASP A 23 7.52 -28.63 7.14
C ASP A 23 7.34 -28.27 5.65
N GLY A 24 6.46 -27.30 5.35
CA GLY A 24 6.28 -26.78 4.00
C GLY A 24 7.53 -26.08 3.44
N VAL A 25 8.27 -25.34 4.28
CA VAL A 25 9.53 -24.70 3.88
C VAL A 25 10.65 -25.73 3.67
N TYR A 26 10.72 -26.77 4.50
CA TYR A 26 11.75 -27.80 4.35
C TYR A 26 11.56 -28.63 3.09
N ASN A 27 10.31 -29.01 2.77
CA ASN A 27 9.98 -29.80 1.58
C ASN A 27 9.75 -28.94 0.32
N PHE A 28 10.13 -27.65 0.36
CA PHE A 28 9.83 -26.68 -0.69
C PHE A 28 10.35 -27.10 -2.07
N LYS A 29 11.50 -27.78 -2.15
CA LYS A 29 12.12 -28.19 -3.42
C LYS A 29 11.26 -29.19 -4.21
N GLU A 30 10.57 -30.10 -3.53
CA GLU A 30 9.73 -31.13 -4.17
C GLU A 30 8.37 -30.57 -4.60
N LEU A 31 7.98 -29.43 -4.03
CA LEU A 31 6.76 -28.70 -4.37
C LEU A 31 6.91 -27.79 -5.60
N ILE A 32 8.14 -27.48 -6.03
CA ILE A 32 8.37 -26.60 -7.17
C ILE A 32 8.26 -27.39 -8.48
N ASN A 33 7.16 -27.16 -9.20
CA ASN A 33 7.11 -27.40 -10.64
C ASN A 33 7.55 -26.11 -11.36
N PRO A 34 8.56 -26.13 -12.26
CA PRO A 34 8.95 -24.93 -13.00
C PRO A 34 7.77 -24.34 -13.78
N GLY A 35 7.28 -23.18 -13.35
CA GLY A 35 6.18 -22.45 -13.98
C GLY A 35 6.59 -21.58 -15.18
N ILE A 36 7.83 -21.72 -15.65
CA ILE A 36 8.41 -20.95 -16.76
C ILE A 36 9.05 -21.93 -17.73
N SER A 37 8.87 -21.71 -19.03
CA SER A 37 9.46 -22.56 -20.07
C SER A 37 10.99 -22.57 -19.98
N HIS A 38 11.58 -23.77 -20.04
CA HIS A 38 13.04 -23.93 -20.08
C HIS A 38 13.68 -23.23 -21.29
N VAL A 39 12.96 -23.19 -22.41
CA VAL A 39 13.41 -22.48 -23.62
C VAL A 39 13.51 -20.99 -23.33
N TYR A 40 12.50 -20.42 -22.66
CA TYR A 40 12.46 -19.01 -22.29
C TYR A 40 13.61 -18.63 -21.35
N ASN A 41 13.89 -19.44 -20.34
CA ASN A 41 15.05 -19.20 -19.45
C ASN A 41 16.41 -19.31 -20.17
N ALA A 42 16.51 -20.14 -21.22
CA ALA A 42 17.75 -20.31 -21.97
C ALA A 42 18.01 -19.17 -22.97
N ILE A 43 16.96 -18.65 -23.61
CA ILE A 43 17.10 -17.62 -24.65
C ILE A 43 16.82 -16.21 -24.15
N GLY A 44 16.05 -16.06 -23.07
CA GLY A 44 15.57 -14.78 -22.57
C GLY A 44 16.69 -13.82 -22.21
N THR A 45 17.79 -14.33 -21.64
CA THR A 45 18.96 -13.50 -21.29
C THR A 45 19.66 -12.85 -22.47
N ASN A 46 19.36 -13.28 -23.71
CA ASN A 46 19.86 -12.62 -24.92
C ASN A 46 19.07 -11.34 -25.26
N ILE A 47 17.83 -11.25 -24.80
CA ILE A 47 16.97 -10.06 -24.97
C ILE A 47 17.26 -9.07 -23.84
N GLU A 48 17.25 -9.56 -22.59
CA GLU A 48 17.54 -8.75 -21.40
C GLU A 48 18.52 -9.48 -20.48
N PRO A 49 19.69 -8.89 -20.14
CA PRO A 49 20.70 -9.55 -19.31
C PRO A 49 20.24 -9.91 -17.90
N ASN A 50 19.21 -9.22 -17.38
CA ASN A 50 18.67 -9.44 -16.05
C ASN A 50 17.46 -10.37 -16.10
N MET A 51 17.62 -11.57 -15.54
CA MET A 51 16.57 -12.60 -15.50
C MET A 51 15.32 -12.15 -14.73
N VAL A 52 15.48 -11.34 -13.68
CA VAL A 52 14.33 -10.93 -12.85
C VAL A 52 13.43 -9.98 -13.64
N THR A 53 14.00 -8.97 -14.29
CA THR A 53 13.22 -8.02 -15.08
C THR A 53 12.61 -8.69 -16.31
N LEU A 54 13.33 -9.62 -16.95
CA LEU A 54 12.79 -10.45 -18.02
C LEU A 54 11.51 -11.20 -17.55
N VAL A 55 11.57 -11.88 -16.41
CA VAL A 55 10.41 -12.61 -15.90
C VAL A 55 9.29 -11.67 -15.44
N VAL A 56 9.60 -10.57 -14.77
CA VAL A 56 8.59 -9.69 -14.16
C VAL A 56 7.91 -8.78 -15.20
N PHE A 57 8.63 -8.33 -16.24
CA PHE A 57 8.07 -7.45 -17.27
C PHE A 57 7.56 -8.18 -18.52
N ASP A 58 8.11 -9.33 -18.88
CA ASP A 58 7.67 -10.09 -20.05
C ASP A 58 6.81 -11.31 -19.65
N TRP A 59 7.38 -12.31 -18.95
CA TRP A 59 6.62 -13.53 -18.59
C TRP A 59 5.44 -13.28 -17.63
N ARG A 60 5.62 -12.42 -16.62
CA ARG A 60 4.63 -12.03 -15.61
C ARG A 60 4.23 -10.56 -15.72
N GLY A 61 4.30 -10.00 -16.93
CA GLY A 61 4.04 -8.57 -17.17
C GLY A 61 2.67 -8.08 -16.66
N TYR A 62 1.65 -8.95 -16.63
CA TYR A 62 0.33 -8.60 -16.08
C TYR A 62 0.32 -8.35 -14.57
N ASP A 63 1.19 -9.02 -13.81
CA ASP A 63 1.32 -8.84 -12.36
C ASP A 63 1.89 -7.43 -12.08
N THR A 64 2.95 -7.06 -12.80
CA THR A 64 3.60 -5.73 -12.76
C THR A 64 2.68 -4.62 -13.27
N LEU A 65 1.89 -4.88 -14.32
CA LEU A 65 0.85 -3.95 -14.77
C LEU A 65 -0.17 -3.72 -13.64
N GLY A 66 -0.60 -4.78 -12.97
CA GLY A 66 -1.49 -4.72 -11.82
C GLY A 66 -0.94 -3.86 -10.68
N GLU A 67 0.34 -4.05 -10.32
CA GLU A 67 1.02 -3.23 -9.30
C GLU A 67 1.01 -1.74 -9.69
N ALA A 68 1.38 -1.41 -10.92
CA ALA A 68 1.36 -0.03 -11.40
C ALA A 68 -0.05 0.57 -11.37
N LEU A 69 -1.07 -0.20 -11.74
CA LEU A 69 -2.46 0.22 -11.72
C LEU A 69 -2.96 0.47 -10.29
N ILE A 70 -2.59 -0.39 -9.33
CA ILE A 70 -2.92 -0.19 -7.91
C ILE A 70 -2.26 1.09 -7.38
N LEU A 71 -1.01 1.38 -7.74
CA LEU A 71 -0.34 2.61 -7.32
C LEU A 71 -1.01 3.86 -7.92
N VAL A 72 -1.34 3.84 -9.22
CA VAL A 72 -2.03 4.97 -9.87
C VAL A 72 -3.41 5.20 -9.26
N THR A 73 -4.19 4.13 -9.05
CA THR A 73 -5.52 4.23 -8.44
C THR A 73 -5.45 4.72 -7.00
N ALA A 74 -4.48 4.28 -6.21
CA ALA A 74 -4.25 4.77 -4.85
C ALA A 74 -3.98 6.29 -4.83
N VAL A 75 -3.11 6.79 -5.71
CA VAL A 75 -2.82 8.23 -5.82
C VAL A 75 -4.07 9.02 -6.22
N VAL A 76 -4.83 8.53 -7.22
CA VAL A 76 -6.08 9.17 -7.65
C VAL A 76 -7.09 9.23 -6.51
N ILE A 77 -7.28 8.15 -5.74
CA ILE A 77 -8.21 8.11 -4.61
C ILE A 77 -7.80 9.10 -3.52
N VAL A 78 -6.51 9.13 -3.16
CA VAL A 78 -5.97 10.07 -2.17
C VAL A 78 -6.21 11.51 -2.62
N LEU A 79 -5.94 11.83 -3.89
CA LEU A 79 -6.22 13.15 -4.46
C LEU A 79 -7.71 13.50 -4.47
N LEU A 80 -8.60 12.55 -4.71
CA LEU A 80 -10.04 12.81 -4.68
C LEU A 80 -10.55 13.10 -3.27
N ILE A 81 -10.06 12.35 -2.27
CA ILE A 81 -10.45 12.51 -0.86
C ILE A 81 -9.90 13.82 -0.29
N PHE A 82 -8.59 14.04 -0.40
CA PHE A 82 -7.93 15.19 0.22
C PHE A 82 -7.90 16.44 -0.67
N GLY A 83 -7.84 16.28 -1.99
CA GLY A 83 -7.79 17.40 -2.93
C GLY A 83 -9.08 18.21 -2.99
N ARG A 84 -10.25 17.57 -2.84
CA ARG A 84 -11.53 18.30 -2.66
C ARG A 84 -11.60 18.98 -1.29
N GLY A 85 -11.13 18.32 -0.23
CA GLY A 85 -11.12 18.89 1.13
C GLY A 85 -10.31 20.18 1.25
N ILE A 86 -9.11 20.22 0.65
CA ILE A 86 -8.25 21.42 0.63
C ILE A 86 -8.93 22.57 -0.12
N THR A 87 -9.52 22.25 -1.28
CA THR A 87 -10.19 23.23 -2.12
C THR A 87 -11.40 23.82 -1.40
N SER A 88 -12.28 22.98 -0.84
CA SER A 88 -13.45 23.42 -0.08
C SER A 88 -13.09 24.19 1.20
N TYR A 89 -12.07 23.77 1.93
CA TYR A 89 -11.58 24.50 3.11
C TYR A 89 -11.08 25.90 2.76
N LYS A 90 -10.36 26.04 1.64
CA LYS A 90 -9.85 27.34 1.19
C LYS A 90 -10.97 28.27 0.74
N PHE A 91 -11.97 27.76 0.02
CA PHE A 91 -13.17 28.53 -0.36
C PHE A 91 -14.00 28.96 0.86
N ASP A 92 -14.14 28.12 1.88
CA ASP A 92 -14.88 28.47 3.11
C ASP A 92 -14.13 29.55 3.92
N ASN A 93 -12.81 29.51 3.97
CA ASN A 93 -12.01 30.56 4.62
C ASN A 93 -11.99 31.88 3.84
N GLU A 94 -11.84 31.86 2.51
CA GLU A 94 -11.88 33.07 1.67
C GLU A 94 -13.26 33.73 1.69
N THR A 95 -14.34 32.95 1.81
CA THR A 95 -15.70 33.48 2.00
C THR A 95 -15.92 33.99 3.42
N LYS A 96 -15.39 33.35 4.46
CA LYS A 96 -15.45 33.88 5.83
C LYS A 96 -14.69 35.19 6.00
N GLU A 97 -13.48 35.29 5.46
CA GLU A 97 -12.65 36.50 5.54
C GLU A 97 -13.29 37.69 4.80
N LYS A 98 -14.02 37.45 3.71
CA LYS A 98 -14.78 38.50 2.99
C LYS A 98 -16.11 38.89 3.65
N ASN A 99 -16.70 38.00 4.46
CA ASN A 99 -18.00 38.24 5.09
C ASN A 99 -17.90 38.63 6.57
N GLU A 100 -16.70 38.61 7.15
CA GLU A 100 -16.45 39.16 8.48
C GLU A 100 -16.45 40.69 8.38
N PRO A 101 -17.41 41.40 9.01
CA PRO A 101 -17.46 42.85 8.94
C PRO A 101 -16.18 43.41 9.54
N ASP A 102 -15.47 44.23 8.76
CA ASP A 102 -14.23 44.90 9.10
C ASP A 102 -14.13 45.14 10.61
N LYS A 103 -13.09 44.58 11.26
CA LYS A 103 -12.66 45.00 12.59
C LYS A 103 -12.41 46.51 12.51
N LYS A 104 -13.47 47.29 12.81
CA LYS A 104 -13.42 48.74 12.88
C LYS A 104 -12.29 49.09 13.82
N TYR A 105 -11.28 49.74 13.24
CA TYR A 105 -10.30 50.59 13.88
C TYR A 105 -10.68 50.95 15.31
N ASN A 106 -10.10 50.26 16.29
CA ASN A 106 -10.10 50.72 17.67
C ASN A 106 -9.02 51.79 17.79
N ILE A 107 -9.26 52.96 17.18
CA ILE A 107 -8.50 54.19 17.39
C ILE A 107 -9.38 55.09 18.25
N GLU A 108 -9.63 54.68 19.49
CA GLU A 108 -10.19 55.56 20.52
C GLU A 108 -9.83 54.94 21.87
N GLY A 109 -8.73 55.37 22.46
CA GLY A 109 -8.26 54.82 23.73
C GLY A 109 -6.98 55.42 24.29
N ASP A 110 -6.25 56.25 23.55
CA ASP A 110 -5.05 56.92 24.08
C ASP A 110 -5.05 58.42 23.73
N LYS A 111 -6.02 59.13 24.31
CA LYS A 111 -5.95 60.57 24.56
C LYS A 111 -6.61 60.84 25.90
N LYS A 112 -5.83 60.81 26.97
CA LYS A 112 -5.91 61.71 28.12
C LYS A 112 -4.71 61.52 29.03
#